data_AF-A0A259SAI8-F1
#
_entry.id   AF-A0A259SAI8-F1
#
_cell.length_a   1.000
_cell.length_b   1.000
_cell.length_c   1.000
_cell.angle_alpha   90.00
_cell.angle_beta   90.00
_cell.angle_gamma   90.00
#
_symmetry.space_group_name_H-M   'P 1'
#
loop_
_entity.id
_entity.type
_entity.pdbx_description
1 polymer ?
#
loop_
_entity_poly.entity_id
_entity_poly.type
_entity_poly.pdbx_seq_one_letter_code
_entity_poly.pdbx_strand_id
1 'polypeptide(L)'
;MNELEGTELDEAVARVLGVEPGAAYSTDWTHGGPLIDRFAIHLSGPEARVHRNGGPNAGWGQSGAWTCTSWRLRKADGHRAMGWHQTSPLAAAMRLVAECALSANVI
;
A
#
# COMPACT_ATOMS: atom_id res chain seq x y z
N MET A 1 8.28 5.79 -8.56
CA MET A 1 6.98 5.99 -7.89
C MET A 1 7.27 6.92 -6.73
N ASN A 2 6.79 8.16 -6.77
CA ASN A 2 6.96 9.06 -5.62
C ASN A 2 6.23 8.43 -4.45
N GLU A 3 6.93 8.29 -3.33
CA GLU A 3 6.41 7.75 -2.09
C GLU A 3 5.40 8.74 -1.51
N LEU A 4 4.15 8.67 -1.97
CA LEU A 4 3.07 9.54 -1.48
C LEU A 4 2.92 9.36 0.03
N GLU A 5 2.69 10.47 0.73
CA GLU A 5 2.56 10.54 2.19
C GLU A 5 1.46 11.53 2.58
N GLY A 6 0.94 11.38 3.79
CA GLY A 6 -0.01 12.30 4.41
C GLY A 6 -1.18 12.68 3.50
N THR A 7 -1.48 13.97 3.40
CA THR A 7 -2.63 14.48 2.64
C THR A 7 -2.58 14.10 1.16
N GLU A 8 -1.41 14.12 0.52
CA GLU A 8 -1.29 13.77 -0.90
C GLU A 8 -1.66 12.29 -1.16
N LEU A 9 -1.28 11.42 -0.22
CA LEU A 9 -1.67 10.01 -0.25
C LEU A 9 -3.18 9.85 -0.04
N ASP A 10 -3.75 10.56 0.93
CA ASP A 10 -5.18 10.51 1.23
C ASP A 10 -6.03 11.02 0.05
N GLU A 11 -5.60 12.08 -0.62
CA GLU A 11 -6.24 12.60 -1.83
C GLU A 11 -6.13 11.63 -3.01
N ALA A 12 -5.01 10.91 -3.15
CA ALA A 12 -4.88 9.87 -4.16
C ALA A 12 -5.85 8.70 -3.88
N VAL A 13 -6.03 8.31 -2.63
CA VAL A 13 -7.02 7.30 -2.23
C VAL A 13 -8.44 7.78 -2.50
N ALA A 14 -8.79 9.02 -2.13
CA ALA A 14 -10.10 9.60 -2.40
C ALA A 14 -10.46 9.55 -3.90
N ARG A 15 -9.48 9.86 -4.78
CA ARG A 15 -9.62 9.74 -6.23
C ARG A 15 -9.87 8.30 -6.69
N VAL A 16 -9.18 7.30 -6.14
CA VAL A 16 -9.45 5.87 -6.43
C VAL A 16 -10.88 5.50 -6.05
N LEU A 17 -11.36 6.00 -4.92
CA LEU A 17 -12.68 5.70 -4.39
C LEU A 17 -13.81 6.45 -5.11
N GLY A 18 -13.49 7.48 -5.89
CA GLY A 18 -14.48 8.35 -6.55
C GLY A 18 -15.25 9.21 -5.55
N VAL A 19 -14.60 9.65 -4.47
CA VAL A 19 -15.21 10.47 -3.40
C VAL A 19 -14.44 11.78 -3.23
N GLU A 20 -15.08 12.77 -2.62
CA GLU A 20 -14.43 14.04 -2.28
C GLU A 20 -13.27 13.83 -1.28
N PRO A 21 -12.14 14.55 -1.46
CA PRO A 21 -11.05 14.54 -0.49
C PRO A 21 -11.46 15.05 0.89
N GLY A 22 -10.76 14.62 1.94
CA GLY A 22 -10.92 15.14 3.30
C GLY A 22 -10.86 14.10 4.42
N ALA A 23 -10.94 12.81 4.09
CA ALA A 23 -10.76 11.73 5.05
C ALA A 23 -9.27 11.36 5.20
N ALA A 24 -8.84 11.07 6.44
CA ALA A 24 -7.46 10.77 6.80
C ALA A 24 -7.12 9.27 6.62
N TYR A 25 -7.21 8.75 5.40
CA TYR A 25 -7.11 7.32 5.10
C TYR A 25 -5.80 6.66 5.56
N SER A 26 -4.68 7.37 5.49
CA SER A 26 -3.33 6.86 5.76
C SER A 26 -2.93 6.93 7.24
N THR A 27 -3.70 7.64 8.08
CA THR A 27 -3.37 7.89 9.49
C THR A 27 -4.49 7.54 10.47
N ASP A 28 -5.75 7.50 10.02
CA ASP A 28 -6.91 7.17 10.85
C ASP A 28 -7.53 5.83 10.42
N TRP A 29 -7.53 4.87 11.36
CA TRP A 29 -8.08 3.54 11.15
C TRP A 29 -9.58 3.52 10.89
N THR A 30 -10.34 4.53 11.34
CA THR A 30 -11.77 4.61 11.06
C THR A 30 -12.04 4.85 9.57
N HIS A 31 -11.11 5.49 8.87
CA HIS A 31 -11.17 5.74 7.44
C HIS A 31 -10.44 4.65 6.63
N GLY A 32 -9.19 4.30 7.01
CA GLY A 32 -8.35 3.37 6.26
C GLY A 32 -8.63 1.88 6.54
N GLY A 33 -9.05 1.54 7.76
CA GLY A 33 -9.34 0.17 8.18
C GLY A 33 -10.37 -0.54 7.31
N PRO A 34 -11.56 0.06 7.06
CA PRO A 34 -12.57 -0.53 6.18
C PRO A 34 -12.07 -0.83 4.75
N LEU A 35 -11.08 -0.08 4.26
CA LEU A 35 -10.49 -0.31 2.93
C LEU A 35 -9.60 -1.56 2.90
N ILE A 36 -8.92 -1.88 4.01
CA ILE A 36 -8.14 -3.11 4.15
C ILE A 36 -9.06 -4.32 3.98
N ASP A 37 -10.22 -4.31 4.64
CA ASP A 37 -11.22 -5.39 4.51
C ASP A 37 -11.86 -5.41 3.11
N ARG A 38 -12.31 -4.25 2.62
CA ARG A 38 -12.96 -4.10 1.30
C ARG A 38 -12.09 -4.70 0.18
N PHE A 39 -10.80 -4.37 0.20
CA PHE A 39 -9.86 -4.78 -0.82
C PHE A 39 -9.06 -6.04 -0.46
N ALA A 40 -9.37 -6.71 0.66
CA ALA A 40 -8.64 -7.89 1.13
C ALA A 40 -7.11 -7.67 1.11
N ILE A 41 -6.66 -6.58 1.73
CA ILE A 41 -5.24 -6.22 1.80
C ILE A 41 -4.58 -7.07 2.89
N HIS A 42 -3.59 -7.87 2.50
CA HIS A 42 -2.74 -8.59 3.44
C HIS A 42 -1.62 -7.67 3.91
N LEU A 43 -1.57 -7.41 5.22
CA LEU A 43 -0.52 -6.67 5.89
C LEU A 43 0.56 -7.63 6.39
N SER A 44 1.82 -7.30 6.16
CA SER A 44 2.98 -8.00 6.69
C SER A 44 3.87 -7.00 7.42
N GLY A 45 4.06 -7.22 8.72
CA GLY A 45 4.77 -6.29 9.60
C GLY A 45 6.30 -6.32 9.44
N PRO A 46 7.00 -5.35 10.07
CA PRO A 46 8.46 -5.26 9.99
C PRO A 46 9.18 -6.49 10.57
N GLU A 47 8.56 -7.21 11.48
CA GLU A 47 9.10 -8.43 12.08
C GLU A 47 8.92 -9.68 11.21
N ALA A 48 8.12 -9.59 10.14
CA ALA A 48 7.89 -10.72 9.25
C ALA A 48 9.20 -11.17 8.58
N ARG A 49 9.36 -12.49 8.42
CA ARG A 49 10.56 -13.06 7.78
C ARG A 49 10.44 -12.97 6.27
N VAL A 50 11.45 -12.39 5.63
CA VAL A 50 11.60 -12.32 4.18
C VAL A 50 12.91 -12.98 3.75
N HIS A 51 12.89 -13.61 2.59
CA HIS A 51 14.08 -14.16 1.97
C HIS A 51 14.71 -13.14 1.02
N ARG A 52 16.00 -12.86 1.18
CA ARG A 52 16.76 -11.97 0.31
C ARG A 52 17.69 -12.78 -0.57
N ASN A 53 17.55 -12.64 -1.88
CA ASN A 53 18.39 -13.33 -2.86
C ASN A 53 19.66 -12.50 -3.14
N GLY A 54 20.81 -13.01 -2.71
CA GLY A 54 22.12 -12.40 -2.98
C GLY A 54 22.45 -11.17 -2.12
N GLY A 55 23.64 -10.62 -2.34
CA GLY A 55 24.17 -9.49 -1.59
C GLY A 55 24.69 -9.85 -0.19
N PRO A 56 25.15 -8.85 0.58
CA PRO A 56 25.75 -9.07 1.91
C PRO A 56 24.75 -9.57 2.97
N ASN A 57 23.44 -9.47 2.71
CA ASN A 57 22.36 -9.84 3.62
C ASN A 57 21.51 -11.00 3.07
N ALA A 58 22.13 -11.93 2.33
CA ALA A 58 21.43 -13.07 1.73
C ALA A 58 20.84 -14.02 2.79
N GLY A 59 19.72 -14.65 2.45
CA GLY A 59 19.01 -15.60 3.32
C GLY A 59 17.77 -15.00 4.00
N TRP A 60 17.32 -15.63 5.07
CA TRP A 60 16.12 -15.22 5.81
C TRP A 60 16.44 -14.18 6.89
N GLY A 61 15.71 -13.06 6.89
CA GLY A 61 15.78 -12.06 7.96
C GLY A 61 14.47 -11.31 8.13
N GLN A 62 14.38 -10.43 9.12
CA GLN A 62 13.22 -9.56 9.30
C GLN A 62 13.07 -8.60 8.12
N SER A 63 11.83 -8.25 7.77
CA SER A 63 11.48 -7.30 6.71
C SER A 63 12.07 -5.92 6.98
N GLY A 64 11.86 -5.40 8.19
CA GLY A 64 12.23 -4.05 8.62
C GLY A 64 11.24 -2.95 8.19
N ALA A 65 10.22 -3.30 7.40
CA ALA A 65 9.16 -2.37 6.97
C ALA A 65 7.80 -3.08 6.89
N TRP A 66 6.73 -2.30 6.92
CA TRP A 66 5.40 -2.77 6.58
C TRP A 66 5.31 -2.98 5.07
N THR A 67 4.79 -4.13 4.66
CA THR A 67 4.51 -4.46 3.27
C THR A 67 3.08 -4.94 3.13
N CYS A 68 2.45 -4.57 2.03
CA CYS A 68 1.04 -4.81 1.77
C CYS A 68 0.88 -5.42 0.38
N THR A 69 -0.04 -6.36 0.25
CA THR A 69 -0.41 -6.92 -1.05
C THR A 69 -1.90 -7.19 -1.10
N SER A 70 -2.53 -7.06 -2.26
CA SER A 70 -3.94 -7.45 -2.46
C SER A 70 -4.10 -8.17 -3.77
N TRP A 71 -4.96 -9.19 -3.78
CA TRP A 71 -5.34 -9.88 -5.00
C TRP A 71 -6.62 -9.34 -5.65
N ARG A 72 -7.38 -8.51 -4.93
CA ARG A 72 -8.59 -7.85 -5.46
C ARG A 72 -8.25 -6.55 -6.18
N LEU A 73 -7.17 -5.91 -5.75
CA LEU A 73 -6.59 -4.77 -6.44
C LEU A 73 -5.53 -5.27 -7.43
N ARG A 74 -5.68 -4.83 -8.67
CA ARG A 74 -4.76 -5.12 -9.78
C ARG A 74 -4.29 -3.81 -10.35
N LYS A 75 -3.03 -3.82 -10.77
CA LYS A 75 -2.52 -2.79 -11.66
C LYS A 75 -3.10 -3.01 -13.06
N ALA A 76 -3.13 -1.96 -13.87
CA ALA A 76 -3.61 -2.05 -15.25
C ALA A 76 -2.78 -3.02 -16.11
N ASP A 77 -1.52 -3.26 -15.73
CA ASP A 77 -0.59 -4.22 -16.35
C ASP A 77 -0.86 -5.69 -15.95
N GLY A 78 -1.90 -5.96 -15.15
CA GLY A 78 -2.24 -7.31 -14.66
C GLY A 78 -1.41 -7.79 -13.47
N HIS A 79 -0.42 -7.02 -13.01
CA HIS A 79 0.35 -7.35 -11.83
C HIS A 79 -0.44 -7.09 -10.53
N ARG A 80 -0.04 -7.81 -9.48
CA ARG A 80 -0.53 -7.59 -8.12
C ARG A 80 -0.09 -6.20 -7.63
N ALA A 81 -1.02 -5.45 -7.04
CA ALA A 81 -0.70 -4.19 -6.38
C ALA A 81 0.12 -4.44 -5.10
N MET A 82 1.11 -3.60 -4.83
CA MET A 82 1.99 -3.73 -3.66
C MET A 82 2.23 -2.37 -3.03
N GLY A 83 2.22 -2.31 -1.71
CA GLY A 83 2.53 -1.08 -0.97
C GLY A 83 3.52 -1.36 0.15
N TRP A 84 4.29 -0.35 0.54
CA TRP A 84 5.20 -0.46 1.67
C TRP A 84 5.39 0.88 2.35
N HIS A 85 5.73 0.83 3.64
CA HIS A 85 6.09 2.00 4.43
C HIS A 85 6.95 1.56 5.61
N GLN A 86 7.92 2.39 6.00
CA GLN A 86 8.90 2.02 7.02
C GLN A 86 8.25 1.72 8.37
N THR A 87 7.25 2.52 8.78
CA THR A 87 6.72 2.50 10.15
C THR A 87 5.21 2.36 10.30
N SER A 88 4.42 2.50 9.22
CA SER A 88 2.96 2.66 9.30
C SER A 88 2.26 1.64 8.41
N PRO A 89 1.43 0.74 8.98
CA PRO A 89 0.65 -0.21 8.20
C PRO A 89 -0.38 0.48 7.30
N LEU A 90 -1.04 1.54 7.79
CA LEU A 90 -2.05 2.27 7.02
C LEU A 90 -1.43 3.00 5.83
N ALA A 91 -0.29 3.67 6.01
CA ALA A 91 0.40 4.32 4.90
C ALA A 91 0.83 3.29 3.84
N ALA A 92 1.36 2.13 4.25
CA ALA A 92 1.69 1.04 3.34
C ALA A 92 0.45 0.53 2.56
N ALA A 93 -0.68 0.35 3.25
CA ALA A 93 -1.92 -0.11 2.63
C ALA A 93 -2.52 0.93 1.67
N MET A 94 -2.51 2.21 2.05
CA MET A 94 -3.06 3.29 1.22
C MET A 94 -2.18 3.55 -0.01
N ARG A 95 -0.86 3.39 0.08
CA ARG A 95 0.04 3.44 -1.08
C ARG A 95 -0.32 2.38 -2.12
N LEU A 96 -0.66 1.17 -1.66
CA LEU A 96 -1.14 0.11 -2.54
C LEU A 96 -2.43 0.53 -3.26
N VAL A 97 -3.39 1.11 -2.52
CA VAL A 97 -4.68 1.57 -3.10
C VAL A 97 -4.43 2.68 -4.12
N ALA A 98 -3.60 3.66 -3.80
CA ALA A 98 -3.25 4.77 -4.67
C ALA A 98 -2.51 4.33 -5.94
N GLU A 99 -1.63 3.31 -5.85
CA GLU A 99 -0.91 2.76 -7.00
C GLU A 99 -1.86 2.23 -8.10
N CYS A 100 -3.01 1.69 -7.70
CA CYS A 100 -4.02 1.21 -8.64
C CYS A 100 -4.67 2.32 -9.47
N ALA A 101 -4.82 3.55 -8.94
CA ALA A 101 -5.31 4.68 -9.74
C ALA A 101 -4.25 5.22 -10.71
N LEU A 102 -2.98 5.22 -10.31
CA LEU A 102 -1.90 5.80 -11.11
C LEU A 102 -1.61 5.01 -12.39
N SER A 103 -2.05 3.75 -12.48
CA SER A 103 -1.83 2.89 -13.64
C SER A 103 -2.98 2.90 -14.66
N ALA A 104 -4.16 3.42 -14.30
CA ALA A 104 -5.33 3.45 -15.19
C ALA A 104 -5.34 4.66 -16.15
N ASN A 105 -4.39 5.59 -16.02
CA ASN A 105 -4.32 6.85 -16.78
C ASN A 105 -3.07 6.96 -17.67
N VAL A 106 -2.63 5.86 -18.28
CA VAL A 106 -1.73 5.92 -19.45
C VAL A 106 -2.56 5.51 -20.67
N ILE A 107 -3.21 6.50 -21.28
CA ILE A 107 -3.74 6.44 -22.66
C ILE A 107 -2.68 7.06 -23.56
#